data_AF-A0AAV8WQV4-F1
#
_entry.id   AF-A0AAV8WQV4-F1
#
_cell.length_a   1.000
_cell.length_b   1.000
_cell.length_c   1.000
_cell.angle_alpha   90.00
_cell.angle_beta   90.00
_cell.angle_gamma   90.00
#
_symmetry.space_group_name_H-M   'P 1'
#
loop_
_entity.id
_entity.type
_entity.pdbx_description
1 polymer ?
#
loop_
_entity_poly.entity_id
_entity_poly.type
_entity_poly.pdbx_seq_one_letter_code
_entity_poly.pdbx_strand_id
1 'polypeptide(L)'
;MTFLYSADEGFDGTFQTNVVVKHNGSCLYVPPGIFKSTCKIDITWFPFDDQHCDMKFGSWTYDGNQVLLLMFTCFLLKHQHITRYT
;
A
#
# COMPACT_ATOMS: atom_id res chain seq x y z
N MET A 1 -6.45 7.63 -0.71
CA MET A 1 -6.04 6.21 -0.79
C MET A 1 -5.30 5.92 0.50
N THR A 2 -5.74 4.90 1.25
CA THR A 2 -5.22 4.64 2.59
C THR A 2 -4.98 3.15 2.77
N PHE A 3 -3.96 2.81 3.57
CA PHE A 3 -3.57 1.44 3.83
C PHE A 3 -4.36 0.89 5.03
N LEU A 4 -5.28 -0.06 4.78
CA LEU A 4 -6.29 -0.46 5.76
C LEU A 4 -5.76 -1.45 6.82
N TYR A 5 -4.75 -2.26 6.49
CA TYR A 5 -4.11 -3.19 7.43
C TYR A 5 -2.72 -2.71 7.86
N SER A 6 -2.66 -1.44 8.28
CA SER A 6 -1.44 -0.85 8.83
C SER A 6 -1.08 -1.49 10.17
N ALA A 7 0.20 -1.79 10.33
CA ALA A 7 0.86 -2.13 11.59
C ALA A 7 1.63 -0.94 12.17
N ASP A 8 1.61 0.22 11.49
CA ASP A 8 2.21 1.46 11.96
C ASP A 8 1.21 2.29 12.76
N GLU A 9 1.69 3.08 13.73
CA GLU A 9 0.84 4.01 14.51
C GLU A 9 0.21 5.08 13.62
N GLY A 10 0.87 5.43 12.50
CA GLY A 10 0.32 6.27 11.45
C GLY A 10 -0.54 5.49 10.45
N PHE A 11 -1.77 5.96 10.23
CA PHE A 11 -2.67 5.38 9.21
C PHE A 11 -2.27 5.79 7.78
N ASP A 12 -1.53 6.89 7.64
CA ASP A 12 -0.95 7.35 6.39
C ASP A 12 0.56 7.13 6.38
N GLY A 13 1.00 6.07 5.70
CA GLY A 13 2.42 5.77 5.49
C GLY A 13 3.05 6.55 4.33
N THR A 14 2.32 7.50 3.74
CA THR A 14 2.78 8.28 2.59
C THR A 14 3.32 9.65 2.99
N PHE A 15 4.31 10.13 2.25
CA PHE A 15 4.81 11.50 2.36
C PHE A 15 4.06 12.38 1.39
N GLN A 16 3.58 13.54 1.86
CA GLN A 16 2.85 14.49 1.03
C GLN A 16 3.76 15.04 -0.07
N THR A 17 3.26 15.00 -1.31
CA THR A 17 3.97 15.49 -2.49
C THR A 17 3.05 16.26 -3.42
N ASN A 18 3.62 16.89 -4.43
CA ASN A 18 2.85 17.63 -5.43
C ASN A 18 2.07 16.68 -6.34
N VAL A 19 0.90 17.16 -6.79
CA VAL A 19 0.07 16.48 -7.79
C VAL A 19 0.42 17.03 -9.17
N VAL A 20 0.61 16.14 -10.15
CA VAL A 20 0.82 16.53 -11.55
C VAL A 20 -0.54 16.71 -12.22
N VAL A 21 -0.86 17.94 -12.60
CA VAL A 21 -2.13 18.28 -13.26
C VAL A 21 -1.88 18.50 -14.75
N LYS A 22 -2.68 17.84 -15.60
CA LYS A 22 -2.65 17.99 -17.06
C LYS A 22 -3.73 18.96 -17.54
N HIS A 23 -3.52 19.54 -18.72
CA HIS A 23 -4.44 20.51 -19.33
C HIS A 23 -5.87 19.96 -19.57
N ASN A 24 -6.03 18.65 -19.65
CA ASN A 24 -7.33 17.98 -19.81
C ASN A 24 -8.05 17.71 -18.48
N GLY A 25 -7.52 18.20 -17.35
CA GLY A 25 -8.08 17.98 -16.01
C GLY A 25 -7.68 16.66 -15.35
N SER A 26 -6.83 15.83 -15.99
CA SER A 26 -6.30 14.62 -15.36
C SER A 26 -5.26 14.96 -14.29
N CYS A 27 -5.39 14.35 -13.11
CA CYS A 27 -4.47 14.51 -11.99
C CYS A 27 -3.73 13.18 -11.71
N LEU A 28 -2.41 13.23 -11.64
CA LEU A 28 -1.56 12.11 -11.23
C LEU A 28 -0.94 12.42 -9.87
N TYR A 29 -1.21 11.57 -8.89
CA TYR A 29 -0.66 11.67 -7.55
C TYR A 29 0.10 10.38 -7.21
N VAL A 30 1.40 10.48 -6.97
CA VAL A 30 2.29 9.34 -6.69
C VAL A 30 3.16 9.67 -5.48
N PRO A 31 2.61 9.62 -4.25
CA PRO A 31 3.39 9.89 -3.06
C PRO A 31 4.33 8.70 -2.77
N PRO A 32 5.60 8.94 -2.42
CA PRO A 32 6.43 7.90 -1.84
C PRO A 32 5.89 7.53 -0.45
N GLY A 33 6.04 6.29 -0.03
CA GLY A 33 5.56 5.85 1.26
C GLY A 33 6.19 4.55 1.74
N ILE A 34 6.20 4.37 3.05
CA ILE A 34 6.62 3.14 3.72
C ILE A 34 5.38 2.54 4.37
N PHE A 35 4.96 1.37 3.89
CA PHE A 35 3.80 0.66 4.43
C PHE A 35 4.27 -0.51 5.28
N LYS A 36 3.88 -0.52 6.56
CA LYS A 36 4.12 -1.65 7.47
C LYS A 36 2.83 -2.41 7.65
N SER A 37 2.81 -3.68 7.30
CA SER A 37 1.63 -4.54 7.37
C SER A 37 1.88 -5.72 8.30
N THR A 38 0.85 -6.15 9.02
CA THR A 38 0.89 -7.45 9.72
C THR A 38 0.49 -8.54 8.74
N CYS A 39 1.33 -9.56 8.57
CA CYS A 39 0.98 -10.78 7.83
C CYS A 39 1.34 -12.04 8.61
N LYS A 40 0.61 -13.12 8.35
CA LYS A 40 0.86 -14.43 8.96
C LYS A 40 2.05 -15.08 8.26
N ILE A 41 3.04 -15.48 9.03
CA ILE A 41 4.22 -16.19 8.54
C ILE A 41 4.02 -17.70 8.70
N ASP A 42 4.30 -18.46 7.65
CA ASP A 42 4.36 -19.93 7.69
C ASP A 42 5.82 -20.40 7.69
N ILE A 43 6.26 -21.02 8.79
CA ILE A 43 7.64 -21.46 8.99
C ILE A 43 7.86 -22.95 8.70
N THR A 44 6.92 -23.61 8.03
CA THR A 44 6.97 -25.06 7.79
C THR A 44 8.23 -25.53 7.05
N TRP A 45 8.78 -24.70 6.15
CA TRP A 45 9.90 -25.05 5.27
C TRP A 45 11.14 -24.17 5.45
N PHE A 46 11.30 -23.56 6.63
CA PHE A 46 12.43 -22.69 6.92
C PHE A 46 13.79 -23.37 6.63
N PRO A 47 14.74 -22.72 5.94
CA PRO A 47 14.80 -21.32 5.50
C PRO A 47 14.32 -21.05 4.06
N PHE A 48 13.66 -22.00 3.41
CA PHE A 48 13.21 -21.93 2.01
C PHE A 48 11.68 -21.77 1.89
N ASP A 49 11.08 -21.12 2.88
CA ASP A 49 9.66 -20.83 2.96
C ASP A 49 9.25 -19.67 2.04
N ASP A 50 8.11 -19.81 1.38
CA ASP A 50 7.46 -18.75 0.61
C ASP A 50 6.47 -17.98 1.49
N GLN A 51 6.58 -16.66 1.51
CA GLN A 51 5.70 -15.79 2.30
C GLN A 51 4.73 -15.00 1.41
N HIS A 52 3.44 -15.11 1.73
CA HIS A 52 2.37 -14.38 1.05
C HIS A 52 1.76 -13.35 2.01
N CYS A 53 1.99 -12.06 1.73
CA CYS A 53 1.50 -10.95 2.54
C CYS A 53 0.63 -10.03 1.69
N ASP A 54 -0.67 -10.01 1.99
CA ASP A 54 -1.64 -9.17 1.28
C ASP A 54 -1.64 -7.74 1.82
N MET A 55 -1.61 -6.77 0.91
CA MET A 55 -1.81 -5.35 1.25
C MET A 55 -3.16 -4.89 0.73
N LYS A 56 -4.06 -4.43 1.63
CA LYS A 56 -5.33 -3.83 1.21
C LYS A 56 -5.29 -2.32 1.30
N PHE A 57 -5.60 -1.68 0.20
CA PHE A 57 -5.75 -0.25 0.10
C PHE A 57 -7.21 0.11 -0.18
N GLY A 58 -7.67 1.23 0.37
CA GLY A 58 -9.04 1.68 0.22
C GLY A 58 -9.20 3.17 0.44
N SER A 59 -10.44 3.64 0.36
CA SER A 59 -10.83 4.97 0.80
C SER A 59 -11.38 4.89 2.22
N TRP A 60 -10.93 5.78 3.09
CA TRP A 60 -11.47 5.90 4.45
C TRP A 60 -12.76 6.73 4.49
N THR A 61 -12.86 7.75 3.63
CA THR A 61 -13.92 8.77 3.68
C THR A 61 -15.04 8.53 2.69
N TYR A 62 -14.81 7.74 1.64
CA TYR A 62 -15.76 7.53 0.55
C TYR A 62 -16.05 6.04 0.37
N ASP A 63 -17.32 5.70 0.14
CA ASP A 63 -17.73 4.35 -0.21
C ASP A 63 -17.59 4.07 -1.72
N GLY A 64 -17.89 2.83 -2.13
CA GLY A 64 -17.77 2.38 -3.52
C GLY A 64 -18.77 2.99 -4.51
N ASN A 65 -19.83 3.64 -4.04
CA ASN A 65 -20.77 4.38 -4.90
C ASN A 65 -20.29 5.81 -5.17
N GLN A 66 -19.41 6.33 -4.31
CA GLN A 66 -18.86 7.68 -4.41
C GLN A 66 -17.50 7.69 -5.14
N VAL A 67 -16.66 6.69 -4.89
CA VAL A 67 -15.32 6.60 -5.48
C VAL A 67 -15.04 5.17 -5.95
N LEU A 68 -14.75 5.02 -7.24
CA LEU A 68 -14.25 3.77 -7.81
C LEU A 68 -12.73 3.73 -7.76
N LEU A 69 -12.19 2.72 -7.10
CA LEU A 69 -10.75 2.51 -6.99
C LEU A 69 -10.29 1.46 -8.01
N LEU A 70 -9.47 1.89 -8.97
CA LEU A 70 -8.92 1.04 -10.03
C LEU A 70 -7.44 0.79 -9.79
N MET A 71 -7.04 -0.49 -9.80
CA MET A 71 -5.64 -0.87 -9.69
C MET A 71 -4.96 -0.74 -11.05
N PHE A 72 -4.16 0.31 -11.23
CA PHE A 72 -3.24 0.42 -12.35
C PHE A 72 -1.94 -0.27 -11.97
N THR A 73 -1.52 -1.28 -12.73
CA THR A 73 -0.23 -1.96 -12.50
C THR A 73 0.92 -0.99 -12.73
N CYS A 74 1.45 -0.41 -11.66
CA CYS A 74 2.70 0.34 -11.68
C CYS A 74 3.76 -0.52 -10.96
N PHE A 75 4.68 -1.10 -11.72
CA PHE A 75 5.85 -1.80 -11.18
C PHE A 75 6.82 -0.79 -10.55
N LEU A 76 6.51 -0.29 -9.35
CA LEU A 76 7.43 0.51 -8.52
C LEU A 76 7.54 -0.04 -7.09
N LEU A 77 7.37 -1.35 -6.90
CA LEU A 77 7.62 -2.01 -5.62
C LEU A 77 8.74 -3.04 -5.78
N LYS A 78 9.99 -2.59 -5.69
CA LYS A 78 11.12 -3.45 -5.32
C LYS A 78 11.87 -2.83 -4.15
N HIS A 79 11.40 -3.14 -2.94
CA HIS A 79 12.18 -3.44 -1.74
C HIS A 79 11.21 -3.51 -0.55
N GLN A 80 10.51 -4.64 -0.38
CA GLN A 80 9.90 -4.95 0.92
C GLN A 80 11.00 -5.49 1.84
N HIS A 81 11.40 -4.68 2.82
CA HIS A 81 12.15 -5.17 3.97
C HIS A 81 11.11 -5.86 4.89
N ILE A 82 11.01 -7.19 4.84
CA ILE A 82 10.19 -7.95 5.79
C ILE A 82 10.94 -7.92 7.12
N THR A 83 10.68 -6.92 7.95
CA THR A 83 11.10 -6.96 9.36
C THR A 83 10.23 -7.98 10.06
N ARG A 84 10.83 -9.08 10.54
CA ARG A 84 10.18 -10.04 11.44
C ARG A 84 9.60 -9.27 12.64
N TYR A 85 8.29 -9.21 12.74
CA TYR A 85 7.62 -9.03 14.02
C TYR A 85 7.13 -10.42 14.43
N THR A 86 7.81 -11.00 15.42
CA THR A 86 7.30 -12.13 16.22
C THR A 86 6.05 -11.72 16.97
#